data_AF-A0A1V6TWQ9-F1
#
_entry.id   AF-A0A1V6TWQ9-F1
#
_cell.length_a   1.000
_cell.length_b   1.000
_cell.length_c   1.000
_cell.angle_alpha   90.00
_cell.angle_beta   90.00
_cell.angle_gamma   90.00
#
_symmetry.space_group_name_H-M   'P 1'
#
loop_
_entity.id
_entity.type
_entity.pdbx_description
1 polymer ?
#
loop_
_entity_poly.entity_id
_entity_poly.type
_entity_poly.pdbx_seq_one_letter_code
_entity_poly.pdbx_strand_id
1 'polypeptide(L)'
;MSGPKITCYIDIVSPFAYIAFHVLQNSPAFAKCEITYVPILLGGLMNACGNSPPINIKNKKDYLGQQRVRWAKYFSVPIIEGFPKGFPFRTLSAQRALCAISQKAPEKLAPVIGALFRAVWVEGNTAVGEPDGFAPLIESVLGKQEAHEIMSAMNNPDVKALLTANTGRSFDSGAFGLPWLVCTNTKGETEGFFGVDHLGQVADFLGLDRALDRGFRAAL
;
A
#
# COMPACT_ATOMS: atom_id res chain seq x y z
N MET A 1 18.45 0.12 21.45
CA MET A 1 18.51 0.28 19.99
C MET A 1 17.09 0.10 19.48
N SER A 2 16.57 1.00 18.64
CA SER A 2 15.26 0.83 18.02
C SER A 2 15.28 -0.38 17.07
N GLY A 3 14.16 -1.12 16.98
CA GLY A 3 14.02 -2.23 16.03
C GLY A 3 14.07 -1.77 14.57
N PRO A 4 14.14 -2.72 13.60
CA PRO A 4 14.10 -2.40 12.17
C PRO A 4 12.79 -1.66 11.82
N LYS A 5 12.89 -0.68 10.92
CA LYS A 5 11.76 0.17 10.52
C LYS A 5 11.46 0.05 9.04
N ILE A 6 10.18 0.12 8.68
CA ILE A 6 9.71 0.10 7.30
C ILE A 6 8.69 1.22 7.10
N THR A 7 8.95 2.14 6.19
CA THR A 7 7.94 3.05 5.64
C THR A 7 7.44 2.47 4.33
N CYS A 8 6.18 2.07 4.28
CA CYS A 8 5.55 1.48 3.10
C CYS A 8 4.58 2.49 2.47
N TYR A 9 4.95 3.03 1.32
CA TYR A 9 4.09 3.91 0.54
C TYR A 9 3.08 3.09 -0.24
N ILE A 10 1.82 3.53 -0.25
CA ILE A 10 0.72 2.75 -0.81
C ILE A 10 -0.34 3.60 -1.52
N ASP A 11 -1.03 2.96 -2.47
CA ASP A 11 -2.27 3.43 -3.06
C ASP A 11 -3.18 2.20 -3.25
N ILE A 12 -4.47 2.31 -2.89
CA ILE A 12 -5.42 1.19 -2.92
C ILE A 12 -5.65 0.64 -4.34
N VAL A 13 -5.32 1.43 -5.37
CA VAL A 13 -5.32 0.99 -6.78
C VAL A 13 -4.15 0.08 -7.14
N SER A 14 -3.12 -0.10 -6.30
CA SER A 14 -2.00 -0.97 -6.65
C SER A 14 -2.22 -2.41 -6.15
N PRO A 15 -2.33 -3.41 -7.05
CA PRO A 15 -2.43 -4.81 -6.63
C PRO A 15 -1.15 -5.29 -5.94
N PHE A 16 0.02 -4.82 -6.36
CA PHE A 16 1.28 -5.20 -5.75
C PHE A 16 1.46 -4.54 -4.38
N ALA A 17 0.94 -3.32 -4.19
CA ALA A 17 0.93 -2.69 -2.87
C ALA A 17 0.01 -3.45 -1.90
N TYR A 18 -1.12 -3.96 -2.39
CA TYR A 18 -1.96 -4.85 -1.60
C TYR A 18 -1.21 -6.11 -1.15
N ILE A 19 -0.53 -6.80 -2.08
CA ILE A 19 0.21 -8.03 -1.75
C ILE A 19 1.31 -7.72 -0.72
N ALA A 20 2.10 -6.65 -0.92
CA ALA A 20 3.12 -6.26 0.04
C ALA A 20 2.53 -5.86 1.40
N PHE A 21 1.43 -5.10 1.43
CA PHE A 21 0.71 -4.78 2.66
C PHE A 21 0.29 -6.05 3.40
N HIS A 22 -0.30 -7.02 2.69
CA HIS A 22 -0.73 -8.28 3.29
C HIS A 22 0.45 -9.08 3.87
N VAL A 23 1.56 -9.18 3.15
CA VAL A 23 2.77 -9.86 3.63
C VAL A 23 3.33 -9.16 4.87
N LEU A 24 3.48 -7.84 4.83
CA LEU A 24 4.00 -7.05 5.96
C LEU A 24 3.13 -7.19 7.23
N GLN A 25 1.81 -7.35 7.08
CA GLN A 25 0.89 -7.50 8.20
C GLN A 25 0.82 -8.92 8.78
N ASN A 26 1.04 -9.95 7.96
CA ASN A 26 0.76 -11.34 8.34
C ASN A 26 2.02 -12.23 8.44
N SER A 27 3.13 -11.81 7.84
CA SER A 27 4.36 -12.59 7.85
C SER A 27 5.05 -12.53 9.20
N PRO A 28 5.37 -13.68 9.82
CA PRO A 28 6.14 -13.71 11.08
C PRO A 28 7.55 -13.13 10.92
N ALA A 29 8.10 -13.10 9.70
CA ALA A 29 9.41 -12.51 9.44
C ALA A 29 9.44 -11.00 9.73
N PHE A 30 8.33 -10.29 9.48
CA PHE A 30 8.21 -8.85 9.67
C PHE A 30 7.55 -8.46 11.00
N ALA A 31 7.14 -9.41 11.83
CA ALA A 31 6.39 -9.14 13.07
C ALA A 31 7.11 -8.25 14.10
N LYS A 32 8.45 -8.17 14.03
CA LYS A 32 9.28 -7.32 14.91
C LYS A 32 9.61 -5.95 14.30
N CYS A 33 9.17 -5.67 13.08
CA CYS A 33 9.43 -4.40 12.41
C CYS A 33 8.43 -3.34 12.89
N GLU A 34 8.93 -2.11 13.04
CA GLU A 34 8.08 -0.92 13.17
C GLU A 34 7.65 -0.49 11.76
N ILE A 35 6.39 -0.71 11.41
CA ILE A 35 5.88 -0.46 10.06
C ILE A 35 4.98 0.76 10.05
N THR A 36 5.33 1.75 9.22
CA THR A 36 4.51 2.94 8.95
C THR A 36 3.95 2.87 7.54
N TYR A 37 2.63 2.98 7.39
CA TYR A 37 1.99 3.06 6.09
C TYR A 37 1.73 4.51 5.71
N VAL A 38 2.14 4.88 4.49
CA VAL A 38 2.02 6.27 4.00
C VAL A 38 1.15 6.29 2.75
N PRO A 39 -0.09 6.79 2.84
CA PRO A 39 -0.97 6.96 1.70
C PRO A 39 -0.39 7.99 0.72
N ILE A 40 -0.28 7.62 -0.56
CA ILE A 40 0.11 8.51 -1.65
C ILE A 40 -0.88 8.45 -2.80
N LEU A 41 -0.75 9.36 -3.76
CA LEU A 41 -1.49 9.28 -5.03
C LEU A 41 -0.58 8.72 -6.13
N LEU A 42 -0.80 7.47 -6.54
CA LEU A 42 0.04 6.79 -7.53
C LEU A 42 0.08 7.53 -8.88
N GLY A 43 -1.07 8.05 -9.32
CA GLY A 43 -1.13 8.86 -10.54
C GLY A 43 -0.29 10.14 -10.45
N GLY A 44 -0.23 10.75 -9.26
CA GLY A 44 0.63 11.91 -8.99
C GLY A 44 2.11 11.55 -9.03
N LEU A 45 2.50 10.42 -8.41
CA LEU A 45 3.86 9.90 -8.46
C LEU A 45 4.30 9.59 -9.89
N MET A 46 3.50 8.85 -10.65
CA MET A 46 3.82 8.50 -12.04
C MET A 46 4.02 9.75 -12.90
N ASN A 47 3.19 10.78 -12.73
CA ASN A 47 3.36 12.04 -13.43
C ASN A 47 4.69 12.73 -13.07
N ALA A 48 5.03 12.81 -11.78
CA ALA A 48 6.29 13.42 -11.33
C ALA A 48 7.52 12.70 -11.90
N CYS A 49 7.47 11.38 -12.07
CA CYS A 49 8.55 10.59 -12.67
C CYS A 49 8.58 10.61 -14.21
N GLY A 50 7.57 11.18 -14.88
CA GLY A 50 7.38 10.97 -16.32
C GLY A 50 7.12 9.51 -16.70
N ASN A 51 6.62 8.70 -15.76
CA ASN A 51 6.38 7.28 -15.94
C ASN A 51 4.99 7.01 -16.54
N SER A 52 4.89 6.03 -17.43
CA SER A 52 3.62 5.60 -18.01
C SER A 52 3.01 4.46 -17.20
N PRO A 53 1.70 4.50 -16.90
CA PRO A 53 1.01 3.39 -16.25
C PRO A 53 1.25 2.07 -17.01
N PRO A 54 1.77 1.01 -16.36
CA PRO A 54 2.12 -0.23 -17.04
C PRO A 54 0.93 -0.88 -17.77
N ILE A 55 -0.30 -0.64 -17.29
CA ILE A 55 -1.53 -1.15 -17.89
C ILE A 55 -1.81 -0.57 -19.29
N ASN A 56 -1.22 0.59 -19.61
CA ASN A 56 -1.33 1.22 -20.93
C ASN A 56 -0.32 0.64 -21.93
N ILE A 57 0.62 -0.18 -21.47
CA ILE A 57 1.62 -0.82 -22.33
C ILE A 57 1.10 -2.20 -22.74
N LYS A 58 0.85 -2.39 -24.05
CA LYS A 58 0.19 -3.56 -24.66
C LYS A 58 0.55 -4.89 -23.99
N ASN A 59 1.84 -5.22 -23.90
CA ASN A 59 2.30 -6.52 -23.38
C ASN A 59 2.41 -6.56 -21.85
N LYS A 60 2.54 -5.41 -21.17
CA LYS A 60 2.70 -5.37 -19.71
C LYS A 60 1.40 -5.62 -19.00
N LYS A 61 0.24 -5.21 -19.55
CA LYS A 61 -1.06 -5.45 -18.95
C LYS A 61 -1.30 -6.93 -18.63
N ASP A 62 -1.20 -7.78 -19.63
CA ASP A 62 -1.48 -9.22 -19.48
C ASP A 62 -0.41 -9.89 -18.63
N TYR A 63 0.86 -9.51 -18.81
CA TYR A 63 1.95 -9.98 -17.98
C TYR A 63 1.72 -9.66 -16.49
N LEU A 64 1.36 -8.42 -16.15
CA LEU A 64 1.12 -8.00 -14.76
C LEU A 64 -0.13 -8.66 -14.17
N GLY A 65 -1.16 -8.90 -14.99
CA GLY A 65 -2.32 -9.71 -14.60
C GLY A 65 -1.91 -11.10 -14.13
N GLN A 66 -0.99 -11.76 -14.85
CA GLN A 66 -0.43 -13.05 -14.43
C GLN A 66 0.49 -12.90 -13.19
N GLN A 67 1.35 -11.88 -13.16
CA GLN A 67 2.30 -11.70 -12.06
C GLN A 67 1.62 -11.49 -10.72
N ARG A 68 0.53 -10.70 -10.65
CA ARG A 68 -0.14 -10.49 -9.36
C ARG A 68 -0.69 -11.80 -8.80
N VAL A 69 -1.22 -12.68 -9.66
CA VAL A 69 -1.75 -14.00 -9.23
C VAL A 69 -0.61 -14.92 -8.81
N ARG A 70 0.52 -14.91 -9.52
CA ARG A 70 1.72 -15.69 -9.16
C ARG A 70 2.26 -15.28 -7.79
N TRP A 71 2.46 -13.97 -7.57
CA TRP A 71 2.95 -13.46 -6.29
C TRP A 71 1.95 -13.69 -5.16
N ALA A 72 0.66 -13.46 -5.40
CA ALA A 72 -0.37 -13.74 -4.40
C ALA A 72 -0.39 -15.21 -4.00
N LYS A 73 -0.32 -16.14 -4.97
CA LYS A 73 -0.18 -17.57 -4.70
C LYS A 73 1.09 -17.88 -3.89
N TYR A 74 2.20 -17.23 -4.23
CA TYR A 74 3.48 -17.48 -3.56
C TYR A 74 3.45 -17.08 -2.08
N PHE A 75 2.84 -15.93 -1.79
CA PHE A 75 2.72 -15.38 -0.45
C PHE A 75 1.41 -15.78 0.27
N SER A 76 0.63 -16.71 -0.29
CA SER A 76 -0.70 -17.11 0.23
C SER A 76 -1.67 -15.94 0.45
N VAL A 77 -1.57 -14.89 -0.37
CA VAL A 77 -2.44 -13.71 -0.30
C VAL A 77 -3.73 -13.99 -1.08
N PRO A 78 -4.92 -13.81 -0.48
CA PRO A 78 -6.17 -13.92 -1.20
C PRO A 78 -6.27 -12.81 -2.23
N ILE A 79 -6.56 -13.13 -3.50
CA ILE A 79 -6.76 -12.13 -4.55
C ILE A 79 -7.67 -12.71 -5.63
N ILE A 80 -8.55 -11.89 -6.23
CA ILE A 80 -9.37 -12.31 -7.39
C ILE A 80 -8.46 -12.70 -8.57
N GLU A 81 -8.90 -13.47 -9.58
CA GLU A 81 -8.04 -13.90 -10.72
C GLU A 81 -7.88 -12.87 -11.85
N GLY A 82 -8.86 -11.96 -12.01
CA GLY A 82 -8.80 -10.84 -12.96
C GLY A 82 -8.58 -9.48 -12.32
N PHE A 83 -8.51 -8.42 -13.12
CA PHE A 83 -8.63 -7.07 -12.58
C PHE A 83 -10.08 -6.78 -12.19
N PRO A 84 -10.33 -6.03 -11.10
CA PRO A 84 -11.67 -5.56 -10.77
C PRO A 84 -12.30 -4.80 -11.93
N LYS A 85 -13.62 -4.90 -12.10
CA LYS A 85 -14.35 -4.11 -13.11
C LYS A 85 -14.15 -2.62 -12.80
N GLY A 86 -13.73 -1.83 -13.79
CA GLY A 86 -13.45 -0.40 -13.60
C GLY A 86 -12.00 -0.11 -13.19
N PHE A 87 -11.12 -1.11 -13.12
CA PHE A 87 -9.69 -0.91 -12.91
C PHE A 87 -8.99 -0.33 -14.17
N PRO A 88 -8.06 0.65 -14.01
CA PRO A 88 -7.79 1.40 -12.78
C PRO A 88 -8.91 2.42 -12.48
N PHE A 89 -9.25 2.57 -11.20
CA PHE A 89 -10.29 3.50 -10.73
C PHE A 89 -9.64 4.68 -9.97
N ARG A 90 -10.42 5.75 -9.75
CA ARG A 90 -9.93 6.95 -9.05
C ARG A 90 -9.84 6.67 -7.55
N THR A 91 -8.72 7.06 -6.92
CA THR A 91 -8.49 6.83 -5.49
C THR A 91 -8.31 8.12 -4.68
N LEU A 92 -8.35 9.30 -5.32
CA LEU A 92 -8.04 10.57 -4.66
C LEU A 92 -8.81 10.81 -3.35
N SER A 93 -10.13 10.57 -3.35
CA SER A 93 -10.97 10.77 -2.17
C SER A 93 -10.62 9.76 -1.07
N ALA A 94 -10.44 8.48 -1.42
CA ALA A 94 -10.02 7.44 -0.49
C ALA A 94 -8.62 7.70 0.10
N GLN A 95 -7.65 8.13 -0.71
CA GLN A 95 -6.30 8.47 -0.24
C GLN A 95 -6.29 9.67 0.69
N ARG A 96 -7.15 10.66 0.45
CA ARG A 96 -7.34 11.78 1.38
C ARG A 96 -7.96 11.33 2.69
N ALA A 97 -8.97 10.45 2.66
CA ALA A 97 -9.54 9.88 3.87
C ALA A 97 -8.48 9.11 4.67
N LEU A 98 -7.63 8.31 4.02
CA LEU A 98 -6.49 7.65 4.65
C LEU A 98 -5.47 8.64 5.25
N CYS A 99 -5.20 9.77 4.58
CA CYS A 99 -4.36 10.82 5.15
C CYS A 99 -5.00 11.45 6.41
N ALA A 100 -6.30 11.74 6.39
CA ALA A 100 -7.01 12.24 7.56
C ALA A 100 -6.96 11.23 8.73
N ILE A 101 -7.13 9.94 8.45
CA ILE A 101 -6.99 8.87 9.45
C ILE A 101 -5.57 8.85 10.00
N SER A 102 -4.54 9.00 9.17
CA SER A 102 -3.15 9.01 9.62
C SER A 102 -2.82 10.14 10.62
N GLN A 103 -3.56 11.25 10.57
CA GLN A 103 -3.40 12.37 11.51
C GLN A 103 -4.25 12.24 12.78
N LYS A 104 -5.45 11.68 12.65
CA LYS A 104 -6.46 11.67 13.73
C LYS A 104 -6.51 10.36 14.52
N ALA A 105 -6.30 9.22 13.84
CA ALA A 105 -6.38 7.87 14.40
C ALA A 105 -5.31 6.96 13.76
N PRO A 106 -4.00 7.28 13.92
CA PRO A 106 -2.91 6.56 13.25
C PRO A 106 -2.91 5.04 13.51
N GLU A 107 -3.33 4.60 14.69
CA GLU A 107 -3.46 3.20 15.08
C GLU A 107 -4.58 2.45 14.31
N LYS A 108 -5.55 3.16 13.75
CA LYS A 108 -6.63 2.60 12.92
C LYS A 108 -6.30 2.60 11.44
N LEU A 109 -5.21 3.25 11.03
CA LEU A 109 -4.84 3.41 9.62
C LEU A 109 -4.64 2.05 8.92
N ALA A 110 -3.80 1.17 9.48
CA ALA A 110 -3.53 -0.13 8.87
C ALA A 110 -4.80 -1.01 8.76
N PRO A 111 -5.64 -1.15 9.80
CA PRO A 111 -6.93 -1.82 9.68
C PRO A 111 -7.84 -1.28 8.56
N VAL A 112 -7.94 0.06 8.40
CA VAL A 112 -8.75 0.65 7.31
C VAL A 112 -8.14 0.37 5.94
N ILE A 113 -6.82 0.52 5.78
CA ILE A 113 -6.12 0.16 4.54
C ILE A 113 -6.43 -1.30 4.17
N GLY A 114 -6.36 -2.21 5.15
CA GLY A 114 -6.68 -3.62 4.97
C GLY A 114 -8.12 -3.84 4.49
N ALA A 115 -9.10 -3.15 5.08
CA ALA A 115 -10.50 -3.22 4.66
C ALA A 115 -10.70 -2.73 3.22
N LEU A 116 -10.11 -1.59 2.85
CA LEU A 116 -10.19 -1.05 1.49
C LEU A 116 -9.51 -1.95 0.47
N PHE A 117 -8.31 -2.45 0.78
CA PHE A 117 -7.63 -3.38 -0.10
C PHE A 117 -8.41 -4.69 -0.28
N ARG A 118 -9.00 -5.23 0.79
CA ARG A 118 -9.86 -6.43 0.71
C ARG A 118 -11.05 -6.17 -0.21
N ALA A 119 -11.75 -5.04 -0.06
CA ALA A 119 -12.87 -4.67 -0.92
C ALA A 119 -12.45 -4.63 -2.40
N VAL A 120 -11.30 -4.04 -2.73
CA VAL A 120 -10.85 -3.95 -4.13
C VAL A 120 -10.36 -5.29 -4.65
N TRP A 121 -9.43 -5.92 -3.95
CA TRP A 121 -8.60 -7.00 -4.50
C TRP A 121 -9.06 -8.41 -4.15
N VAL A 122 -10.00 -8.54 -3.21
CA VAL A 122 -10.64 -9.82 -2.87
C VAL A 122 -12.10 -9.82 -3.31
N GLU A 123 -12.82 -8.71 -3.15
CA GLU A 123 -14.25 -8.62 -3.47
C GLU A 123 -14.53 -7.99 -4.84
N GLY A 124 -13.52 -7.37 -5.48
CA GLY A 124 -13.68 -6.73 -6.78
C GLY A 124 -14.48 -5.42 -6.74
N ASN A 125 -14.69 -4.83 -5.56
CA ASN A 125 -15.48 -3.64 -5.34
C ASN A 125 -14.64 -2.36 -5.55
N THR A 126 -14.68 -1.79 -6.76
CA THR A 126 -14.02 -0.50 -7.05
C THR A 126 -14.85 0.72 -6.64
N ALA A 127 -16.08 0.54 -6.12
CA ALA A 127 -16.89 1.66 -5.66
C ALA A 127 -16.25 2.38 -4.47
N VAL A 128 -15.32 1.72 -3.76
CA VAL A 128 -14.49 2.31 -2.69
C VAL A 128 -13.53 3.41 -3.18
N GLY A 129 -13.50 3.72 -4.49
CA GLY A 129 -12.91 4.95 -4.99
C GLY A 129 -13.70 6.21 -4.64
N GLU A 130 -14.99 6.06 -4.36
CA GLU A 130 -15.93 7.15 -4.08
C GLU A 130 -16.35 7.16 -2.59
N PRO A 131 -16.68 8.35 -2.02
CA PRO A 131 -17.06 8.49 -0.61
C PRO A 131 -18.09 7.50 -0.11
N ASP A 132 -19.18 7.30 -0.85
CA ASP A 132 -20.26 6.39 -0.46
C ASP A 132 -19.82 4.92 -0.41
N GLY A 133 -18.78 4.56 -1.18
CA GLY A 133 -18.24 3.20 -1.20
C GLY A 133 -17.27 2.91 -0.06
N PHE A 134 -16.44 3.89 0.34
CA PHE A 134 -15.44 3.68 1.40
C PHE A 134 -15.91 4.09 2.80
N ALA A 135 -16.89 5.00 2.93
CA ALA A 135 -17.36 5.47 4.23
C ALA A 135 -17.87 4.33 5.14
N PRO A 136 -18.67 3.35 4.65
CA PRO A 136 -19.11 2.23 5.50
C PRO A 136 -17.95 1.36 6.00
N LEU A 137 -16.88 1.23 5.21
CA LEU A 137 -15.70 0.47 5.60
C LEU A 137 -14.89 1.21 6.68
N ILE A 138 -14.73 2.53 6.54
CA ILE A 138 -14.11 3.37 7.58
C ILE A 138 -14.93 3.29 8.87
N GLU A 139 -16.25 3.45 8.78
CA GLU A 139 -17.17 3.35 9.92
C GLU A 139 -17.09 1.98 10.62
N SER A 140 -16.94 0.89 9.87
CA SER A 140 -16.82 -0.45 10.46
C SER A 140 -15.57 -0.63 11.36
N VAL A 141 -14.53 0.19 11.15
CA VAL A 141 -13.25 0.09 11.85
C VAL A 141 -13.08 1.16 12.94
N LEU A 142 -13.53 2.39 12.65
CA LEU A 142 -13.40 3.56 13.53
C LEU A 142 -14.64 3.78 14.41
N GLY A 143 -15.80 3.26 13.99
CA GLY A 143 -17.09 3.64 14.54
C GLY A 143 -17.63 4.94 13.91
N LYS A 144 -18.93 5.15 14.11
CA LYS A 144 -19.71 6.18 13.41
C LYS A 144 -19.20 7.61 13.63
N GLN A 145 -18.87 7.95 14.87
CA GLN A 145 -18.47 9.32 15.22
C GLN A 145 -17.12 9.69 14.58
N GLU A 146 -16.10 8.87 14.79
CA GLU A 146 -14.77 9.08 14.20
C GLU A 146 -14.83 9.05 12.67
N ALA A 147 -15.58 8.11 12.07
CA ALA A 147 -15.76 8.08 10.63
C ALA A 147 -16.37 9.37 10.08
N HIS A 148 -17.39 9.93 10.74
CA HIS A 148 -17.96 11.21 10.35
C HIS A 148 -16.91 12.33 10.34
N GLU A 149 -16.06 12.40 11.37
CA GLU A 149 -14.97 13.39 11.44
C GLU A 149 -13.94 13.22 10.31
N ILE A 150 -13.61 11.97 9.95
CA ILE A 150 -12.74 11.69 8.80
C ILE A 150 -13.38 12.18 7.50
N MET A 151 -14.65 11.88 7.28
CA MET A 151 -15.37 12.28 6.07
C MET A 151 -15.48 13.81 5.95
N SER A 152 -15.66 14.52 7.05
CA SER A 152 -15.63 15.99 7.07
C SER A 152 -14.23 16.55 6.83
N ALA A 153 -13.19 15.91 7.37
CA ALA A 153 -11.82 16.42 7.30
C ALA A 153 -11.09 16.12 5.99
N MET A 154 -11.44 15.06 5.25
CA MET A 154 -10.65 14.60 4.10
C MET A 154 -10.45 15.64 2.99
N ASN A 155 -11.31 16.65 2.92
CA ASN A 155 -11.21 17.74 1.94
C ASN A 155 -10.60 19.03 2.48
N ASN A 156 -10.18 19.05 3.74
CA ASN A 156 -9.50 20.19 4.34
C ASN A 156 -8.17 20.47 3.64
N PRO A 157 -7.72 21.73 3.58
CA PRO A 157 -6.47 22.12 2.92
C PRO A 157 -5.23 21.37 3.44
N ASP A 158 -5.16 21.11 4.75
CA ASP A 158 -4.06 20.41 5.41
C ASP A 158 -4.00 18.92 5.00
N VAL A 159 -5.13 18.22 4.93
CA VAL A 159 -5.17 16.82 4.47
C VAL A 159 -4.79 16.71 2.99
N LYS A 160 -5.24 17.66 2.16
CA LYS A 160 -4.84 17.75 0.75
C LYS A 160 -3.34 17.98 0.62
N ALA A 161 -2.79 18.90 1.40
CA ALA A 161 -1.37 19.19 1.43
C ALA A 161 -0.57 17.98 1.92
N LEU A 162 -1.07 17.23 2.90
CA LEU A 162 -0.43 16.01 3.39
C LEU A 162 -0.34 14.93 2.31
N LEU A 163 -1.41 14.68 1.55
CA LEU A 163 -1.36 13.71 0.44
C LEU A 163 -0.33 14.11 -0.62
N THR A 164 -0.28 15.40 -0.97
CA THR A 164 0.73 15.95 -1.89
C THR A 164 2.14 15.78 -1.32
N ALA A 165 2.35 16.12 -0.05
CA ALA A 165 3.64 16.01 0.62
C ALA A 165 4.10 14.55 0.76
N ASN A 166 3.19 13.62 1.06
CA ASN A 166 3.47 12.18 1.08
C ASN A 166 3.94 11.69 -0.30
N THR A 167 3.24 12.10 -1.34
CA THR A 167 3.58 11.75 -2.73
C THR A 167 4.95 12.33 -3.10
N GLY A 168 5.22 13.59 -2.76
CA GLY A 168 6.53 14.23 -2.93
C GLY A 168 7.65 13.50 -2.19
N ARG A 169 7.45 13.18 -0.91
CA ARG A 169 8.43 12.40 -0.12
C ARG A 169 8.73 11.04 -0.75
N SER A 170 7.72 10.35 -1.29
CA SER A 170 7.95 9.09 -1.99
C SER A 170 8.83 9.29 -3.23
N PHE A 171 8.55 10.33 -4.03
CA PHE A 171 9.35 10.70 -5.20
C PHE A 171 10.80 11.04 -4.82
N ASP A 172 10.98 11.91 -3.81
CA ASP A 172 12.30 12.32 -3.33
C ASP A 172 13.12 11.14 -2.77
N SER A 173 12.43 10.11 -2.26
CA SER A 173 13.06 8.86 -1.82
C SER A 173 13.43 7.91 -2.97
N GLY A 174 13.10 8.24 -4.21
CA GLY A 174 13.40 7.44 -5.41
C GLY A 174 12.23 6.62 -5.97
N ALA A 175 11.02 6.76 -5.42
CA ALA A 175 9.87 5.99 -5.88
C ALA A 175 9.47 6.36 -7.31
N PHE A 176 9.14 5.35 -8.12
CA PHE A 176 8.60 5.50 -9.48
C PHE A 176 7.34 4.66 -9.74
N GLY A 177 6.85 4.00 -8.69
CA GLY A 177 5.71 3.09 -8.69
C GLY A 177 5.46 2.56 -7.29
N LEU A 178 4.52 1.63 -7.16
CA LEU A 178 4.16 1.04 -5.87
C LEU A 178 4.09 -0.49 -5.89
N PRO A 179 4.40 -1.18 -4.77
CA PRO A 179 4.82 -0.60 -3.49
C PRO A 179 6.23 -0.03 -3.55
N TRP A 180 6.48 0.99 -2.74
CA TRP A 180 7.82 1.51 -2.47
C TRP A 180 8.04 1.45 -0.96
N LEU A 181 9.14 0.82 -0.54
CA LEU A 181 9.51 0.65 0.85
C LEU A 181 10.80 1.41 1.13
N VAL A 182 10.81 2.23 2.18
CA VAL A 182 12.02 2.82 2.74
C VAL A 182 12.30 2.13 4.08
N CYS A 183 13.40 1.41 4.14
CA CYS A 183 13.72 0.50 5.23
C CYS A 183 14.95 1.01 5.98
N THR A 184 14.91 1.01 7.31
CA THR A 184 16.05 1.35 8.16
C THR A 184 16.41 0.16 9.04
N ASN A 185 17.64 -0.35 8.91
CA ASN A 185 18.10 -1.49 9.69
C ASN A 185 18.56 -1.10 11.10
N THR A 186 18.96 -2.08 11.92
CA THR A 186 19.38 -1.86 13.32
C THR A 186 20.69 -1.08 13.47
N LYS A 187 21.47 -0.93 12.39
CA LYS A 187 22.68 -0.10 12.33
C LYS A 187 22.37 1.35 11.95
N GLY A 188 21.12 1.67 11.61
CA GLY A 188 20.71 3.01 11.16
C GLY A 188 20.92 3.27 9.66
N GLU A 189 21.35 2.27 8.89
CA GLU A 189 21.45 2.36 7.43
C GLU A 189 20.04 2.35 6.83
N THR A 190 19.82 3.15 5.78
CA THR A 190 18.50 3.29 5.15
C THR A 190 18.57 3.04 3.65
N GLU A 191 17.69 2.20 3.13
CA GLU A 191 17.61 1.83 1.70
C GLU A 191 16.16 1.81 1.19
N GLY A 192 16.00 2.03 -0.12
CA GLY A 192 14.72 2.01 -0.82
C GLY A 192 14.54 0.73 -1.67
N PHE A 193 13.36 0.14 -1.62
CA PHE A 193 13.01 -1.09 -2.36
C PHE A 193 11.69 -0.92 -3.11
N PHE A 194 11.66 -1.32 -4.38
CA PHE A 194 10.46 -1.29 -5.22
C PHE A 194 9.90 -2.68 -5.44
N GLY A 195 8.58 -2.85 -5.32
CA GLY A 195 7.92 -4.09 -5.73
C GLY A 195 7.84 -5.16 -4.65
N VAL A 196 6.91 -6.09 -4.84
CA VAL A 196 6.70 -7.23 -3.94
C VAL A 196 7.80 -8.30 -4.06
N ASP A 197 8.43 -8.35 -5.23
CA ASP A 197 9.54 -9.23 -5.57
C ASP A 197 10.83 -8.92 -4.79
N HIS A 198 10.93 -7.72 -4.21
CA HIS A 198 12.08 -7.30 -3.40
C HIS A 198 11.87 -7.50 -1.89
N LEU A 199 10.74 -8.05 -1.43
CA LEU A 199 10.51 -8.29 0.01
C LEU A 199 11.54 -9.26 0.62
N GLY A 200 12.11 -10.18 -0.17
CA GLY A 200 13.24 -10.99 0.26
C GLY A 200 14.49 -10.16 0.55
N GLN A 201 14.82 -9.20 -0.32
CA GLN A 201 15.95 -8.28 -0.11
C GLN A 201 15.70 -7.34 1.07
N VAL A 202 14.46 -6.88 1.27
CA VAL A 202 14.07 -6.11 2.45
C VAL A 202 14.36 -6.90 3.73
N ALA A 203 13.98 -8.18 3.77
CA ALA A 203 14.24 -9.02 4.92
C ALA A 203 15.75 -9.24 5.16
N ASP A 204 16.54 -9.47 4.11
CA ASP A 204 18.00 -9.59 4.22
C ASP A 204 18.65 -8.29 4.74
N PHE A 205 18.29 -7.14 4.15
CA PHE A 205 18.80 -5.82 4.54
C PHE A 205 18.49 -5.48 6.00
N LEU A 206 17.28 -5.83 6.46
CA LEU A 206 16.85 -5.63 7.84
C LEU A 206 17.39 -6.69 8.82
N GLY A 207 18.11 -7.71 8.32
CA GLY A 207 18.64 -8.80 9.13
C GLY A 207 17.56 -9.71 9.74
N LEU A 208 16.44 -9.89 9.02
CA LEU A 208 15.30 -10.71 9.44
C LEU A 208 15.48 -12.17 9.04
N ASP A 209 14.89 -13.08 9.81
CA ASP A 209 14.88 -14.50 9.47
C ASP A 209 13.81 -14.80 8.41
N ARG A 210 14.25 -14.91 7.15
CA ARG A 210 13.39 -15.27 6.01
C ARG A 210 12.82 -16.69 6.10
N ALA A 211 13.44 -17.60 6.85
CA ALA A 211 12.96 -18.98 6.95
C ALA A 211 11.59 -19.08 7.64
N LEU A 212 11.21 -18.04 8.38
CA LEU A 212 9.91 -17.92 9.03
C LEU A 212 8.74 -17.78 8.03
N ASP A 213 9.00 -17.40 6.78
CA ASP A 213 7.99 -17.29 5.74
C ASP A 213 8.38 -18.11 4.50
N ARG A 214 7.53 -19.08 4.15
CA ARG A 214 7.75 -19.93 2.97
C ARG A 214 7.71 -19.13 1.66
N GLY A 215 7.02 -17.99 1.66
CA GLY A 215 6.95 -17.03 0.55
C GLY A 215 8.26 -16.29 0.26
N PHE A 216 9.34 -16.51 1.01
CA PHE A 216 10.68 -16.01 0.63
C PHE A 216 11.57 -17.03 -0.06
N ARG A 217 11.18 -18.29 -0.17
CA ARG A 217 12.02 -19.35 -0.75
C ARG A 217 12.28 -19.20 -2.27
N ALA A 218 11.54 -18.35 -2.98
CA ALA A 218 11.70 -18.08 -4.42
C ALA A 218 12.07 -16.63 -4.72
N ALA A 219 12.37 -15.83 -3.69
CA ALA A 219 13.03 -14.54 -3.82
C ALA A 219 14.56 -14.68 -3.69
N LEU A 220 15.10 -15.85 -4.09
CA LEU A 220 16.51 -16.23 -4.13
C LEU A 220 17.09 -16.02 -5.53
#